data_AF-A0A2S5LDX2-F1
#
_entry.id   AF-A0A2S5LDX2-F1
#
_cell.length_a   1.000
_cell.length_b   1.000
_cell.length_c   1.000
_cell.angle_alpha   90.00
_cell.angle_beta   90.00
_cell.angle_gamma   90.00
#
_symmetry.space_group_name_H-M   'P 1'
#
loop_
_entity.id
_entity.type
_entity.pdbx_description
1 polymer ?
#
loop_
_entity_poly.entity_id
_entity_poly.type
_entity_poly.pdbx_seq_one_letter_code
_entity_poly.pdbx_strand_id
1 'polypeptide(L)'
;RIIDQRGRQARPALSAARRDAVRLARQISGLSSTVARLETIEEEADEQRDNDLRDAAARLIQHAGALTQDVTSLQERARLLQDELNAILSLETNDRLYALTVTTMLLLPATFVTGYFGMNTKNLLFAEDDNGTLYATILCVLASATALFLMRRWGLAGAPESEDHRPAAPERRDDRPADRSF
;
A
#
# COMPACT_ATOMS: atom_id res chain seq x y z
N ARG A 1 -10.90 2.53 -6.50
CA ARG A 1 -10.71 1.25 -7.27
C ARG A 1 -9.55 1.27 -8.27
N ILE A 2 -9.30 2.35 -9.02
CA ILE A 2 -8.19 2.41 -10.02
C ILE A 2 -6.79 2.42 -9.37
N ILE A 3 -6.65 2.94 -8.15
CA ILE A 3 -5.36 3.06 -7.44
C ILE A 3 -4.83 1.68 -6.96
N ASP A 4 -5.73 0.81 -6.48
CA ASP A 4 -5.41 -0.55 -5.99
C ASP A 4 -4.95 -1.50 -7.12
N GLN A 5 -5.53 -1.37 -8.33
CA GLN A 5 -5.02 -2.09 -9.52
C GLN A 5 -3.64 -1.60 -9.96
N ARG A 6 -3.39 -0.28 -9.90
CA ARG A 6 -2.07 0.28 -10.23
C ARG A 6 -1.01 -0.15 -9.23
N GLY A 7 -1.31 -0.19 -7.93
CA GLY A 7 -0.37 -0.64 -6.89
C GLY A 7 0.07 -2.10 -7.05
N ARG A 8 -0.88 -3.01 -7.36
CA ARG A 8 -0.57 -4.43 -7.62
C ARG A 8 0.25 -4.66 -8.90
N GLN A 9 0.06 -3.84 -9.94
CA GLN A 9 0.87 -3.91 -11.16
C GLN A 9 2.22 -3.18 -11.03
N ALA A 10 2.29 -2.15 -10.18
CA ALA A 10 3.52 -1.41 -9.91
C ALA A 10 4.54 -2.22 -9.10
N ARG A 11 4.10 -3.09 -8.17
CA ARG A 11 5.00 -3.97 -7.39
C ARG A 11 5.90 -4.86 -8.26
N PRO A 12 5.38 -5.65 -9.21
CA PRO A 12 6.21 -6.42 -10.12
C PRO A 12 7.14 -5.56 -10.97
N ALA A 13 6.63 -4.45 -11.52
CA ALA A 13 7.41 -3.53 -12.36
C ALA A 13 8.57 -2.88 -11.60
N LEU A 14 8.34 -2.44 -10.36
CA LEU A 14 9.37 -1.89 -9.48
C LEU A 14 10.41 -2.95 -9.09
N SER A 15 9.97 -4.19 -8.84
CA SER A 15 10.88 -5.30 -8.56
C SER A 15 11.74 -5.68 -9.78
N ALA A 16 11.19 -5.57 -11.00
CA ALA A 16 11.91 -5.80 -12.24
C ALA A 16 12.94 -4.69 -12.49
N ALA A 17 12.52 -3.42 -12.41
CA ALA A 17 13.41 -2.28 -12.55
C ALA A 17 14.56 -2.29 -11.53
N ARG A 18 14.30 -2.69 -10.28
CA ARG A 18 15.33 -2.87 -9.25
C ARG A 18 16.34 -3.96 -9.64
N ARG A 19 15.87 -5.10 -10.15
CA ARG A 19 16.76 -6.19 -10.60
C ARG A 19 17.63 -5.75 -11.77
N ASP A 20 17.05 -5.03 -12.72
CA ASP A 20 17.77 -4.54 -13.90
C ASP A 20 18.83 -3.50 -13.52
N ALA A 21 18.47 -2.54 -12.65
CA ALA A 21 19.41 -1.54 -12.14
C ALA A 21 20.58 -2.18 -11.37
N VAL A 22 20.30 -3.17 -10.52
CA VAL A 22 21.37 -3.89 -9.78
C VAL A 22 22.22 -4.74 -10.71
N ARG A 23 21.64 -5.31 -11.77
CA ARG A 23 22.37 -6.11 -12.75
C ARG A 23 23.33 -5.23 -13.56
N LEU A 24 22.87 -4.07 -14.01
CA LEU A 24 23.70 -3.05 -14.66
C LEU A 24 24.80 -2.53 -13.73
N ALA A 25 24.47 -2.18 -12.49
CA ALA A 25 25.45 -1.74 -11.51
C ALA A 25 26.54 -2.80 -11.26
N ARG A 26 26.16 -4.09 -11.16
CA ARG A 26 27.14 -5.19 -11.04
C ARG A 26 27.99 -5.39 -12.28
N GLN A 27 27.44 -5.23 -13.48
CA GLN A 27 28.22 -5.32 -14.73
C GLN A 27 29.26 -4.20 -14.80
N ILE A 28 28.86 -2.97 -14.46
CA ILE A 28 29.75 -1.80 -14.46
C ILE A 28 30.83 -1.93 -13.38
N SER A 29 30.48 -2.37 -12.17
CA SER A 29 31.46 -2.64 -11.12
C SER A 29 32.41 -3.78 -11.46
N GLY A 30 31.90 -4.85 -12.09
CA GLY A 30 32.74 -5.95 -12.58
C GLY A 30 33.76 -5.46 -13.61
N LEU A 31 33.32 -4.68 -14.59
CA LEU A 31 34.19 -4.11 -15.62
C LEU A 31 35.24 -3.15 -15.02
N SER A 32 34.81 -2.31 -14.08
CA SER A 32 35.71 -1.39 -13.37
C SER A 32 36.76 -2.14 -12.55
N SER A 33 36.38 -3.26 -11.91
CA SER A 33 37.32 -4.10 -11.14
C SER A 33 38.33 -4.84 -12.02
N THR A 34 37.97 -5.22 -13.25
CA THR A 34 38.91 -5.83 -14.18
C THR A 34 39.91 -4.83 -14.74
N VAL A 35 39.48 -3.58 -14.95
CA VAL A 35 40.37 -2.48 -15.35
C VAL A 35 41.33 -2.15 -14.20
N ALA A 36 40.82 -2.04 -12.97
CA ALA A 36 41.63 -1.83 -11.77
C ALA A 36 42.69 -2.93 -11.57
N ARG A 37 42.36 -4.19 -11.89
CA ARG A 37 43.31 -5.32 -11.81
C ARG A 37 44.34 -5.32 -12.94
N LEU A 38 44.02 -4.78 -14.13
CA LEU A 38 45.01 -4.58 -15.19
C LEU A 38 46.02 -3.50 -14.78
N GLU A 39 45.55 -2.43 -14.15
CA GLU A 39 46.37 -1.33 -13.63
C GLU A 39 47.41 -1.81 -12.61
N THR A 40 47.05 -2.81 -11.79
CA THR A 40 47.98 -3.43 -10.82
C THR A 40 48.97 -4.42 -11.45
N ILE A 41 48.71 -4.87 -12.69
CA ILE A 41 49.58 -5.81 -13.43
C ILE A 41 50.53 -5.06 -14.37
N GLU A 42 50.16 -3.86 -14.84
CA GLU A 42 50.97 -3.01 -15.74
C GLU A 42 52.01 -2.13 -15.01
N GLU A 43 52.20 -2.28 -13.70
CA GLU A 43 53.25 -1.59 -12.92
C GLU A 43 54.70 -1.86 -13.40
N GLU A 44 54.89 -2.74 -14.40
CA GLU A 44 56.19 -3.06 -15.01
C GLU A 44 56.41 -2.49 -16.44
N ALA A 45 55.50 -1.70 -17.05
CA ALA A 45 55.68 -1.19 -18.42
C ALA A 45 55.22 0.27 -18.69
N ASP A 46 56.19 1.12 -19.04
CA ASP A 46 56.12 2.43 -19.74
C ASP A 46 55.31 3.59 -19.10
N GLU A 47 56.01 4.48 -18.38
CA GLU A 47 55.50 5.46 -17.39
C GLU A 47 54.52 6.54 -17.91
N GLN A 48 54.53 6.90 -19.19
CA GLN A 48 53.75 8.06 -19.69
C GLN A 48 52.41 7.68 -20.33
N ARG A 49 52.29 6.49 -20.91
CA ARG A 49 51.04 5.97 -21.50
C ARG A 49 50.10 5.39 -20.44
N ASP A 50 50.68 4.92 -19.36
CA ASP A 50 50.05 4.30 -18.20
C ASP A 50 49.22 5.33 -17.40
N ASN A 51 49.70 6.58 -17.29
CA ASN A 51 49.07 7.59 -16.44
C ASN A 51 47.65 8.01 -16.88
N ASP A 52 47.40 8.20 -18.19
CA ASP A 52 46.06 8.54 -18.71
C ASP A 52 45.06 7.38 -18.53
N LEU A 53 45.55 6.14 -18.61
CA LEU A 53 44.76 4.92 -18.45
C LEU A 53 44.36 4.73 -16.97
N ARG A 54 45.30 4.95 -16.05
CA ARG A 54 45.10 4.98 -14.59
C ARG A 54 44.07 6.04 -14.19
N ASP A 55 44.19 7.23 -14.76
CA ASP A 55 43.27 8.33 -14.47
C ASP A 55 41.85 8.04 -15.01
N ALA A 56 41.72 7.37 -16.15
CA ALA A 56 40.44 6.89 -16.67
C ALA A 56 39.84 5.77 -15.79
N ALA A 57 40.67 4.84 -15.32
CA ALA A 57 40.27 3.76 -14.42
C ALA A 57 39.76 4.29 -13.07
N ALA A 58 40.49 5.23 -12.46
CA ALA A 58 40.10 5.88 -11.22
C ALA A 58 38.75 6.60 -11.35
N ARG A 59 38.50 7.30 -12.47
CA ARG A 59 37.21 7.95 -12.75
C ARG A 59 36.09 6.93 -12.89
N LEU A 60 36.32 5.79 -13.55
CA LEU A 60 35.32 4.72 -13.69
C LEU A 60 34.97 4.10 -12.33
N ILE A 61 35.95 3.84 -11.48
CA ILE A 61 35.74 3.31 -10.12
C ILE A 61 34.90 4.29 -9.28
N GLN A 62 35.22 5.60 -9.34
CA GLN A 62 34.44 6.62 -8.66
C GLN A 62 32.99 6.68 -9.16
N HIS A 63 32.77 6.63 -10.49
CA HIS A 63 31.42 6.61 -11.06
C HIS A 63 30.65 5.34 -10.68
N ALA A 64 31.30 4.18 -10.67
CA ALA A 64 30.70 2.91 -10.24
C ALA A 64 30.31 2.94 -8.75
N GLY A 65 31.15 3.54 -7.90
CA GLY A 65 30.86 3.78 -6.49
C GLY A 65 29.64 4.67 -6.30
N ALA A 66 29.60 5.81 -7.00
CA ALA A 66 28.45 6.73 -6.97
C ALA A 66 27.15 6.05 -7.42
N LEU A 67 27.19 5.29 -8.52
CA LEU A 67 26.02 4.56 -9.03
C LEU A 67 25.53 3.49 -8.03
N THR A 68 26.45 2.80 -7.36
CA THR A 68 26.10 1.80 -6.34
C THR A 68 25.40 2.46 -5.15
N GLN A 69 25.86 3.64 -4.74
CA GLN A 69 25.23 4.42 -3.68
C GLN A 69 23.85 4.92 -4.10
N ASP A 70 23.70 5.41 -5.33
CA ASP A 70 22.42 5.83 -5.89
C ASP A 70 21.41 4.68 -5.92
N VAL A 71 21.82 3.51 -6.40
CA VAL A 71 20.98 2.29 -6.40
C VAL A 71 20.56 1.90 -4.99
N THR A 72 21.47 2.00 -4.02
CA THR A 72 21.17 1.70 -2.63
C THR A 72 20.14 2.69 -2.08
N SER A 73 20.30 3.99 -2.37
CA SER A 73 19.33 5.02 -1.98
C SER A 73 17.94 4.80 -2.60
N LEU A 74 17.89 4.39 -3.87
CA LEU A 74 16.64 4.06 -4.56
C LEU A 74 15.97 2.83 -3.97
N GLN A 75 16.74 1.82 -3.54
CA GLN A 75 16.19 0.65 -2.87
C GLN A 75 15.56 1.01 -1.52
N GLU A 76 16.21 1.88 -0.74
CA GLU A 76 15.68 2.35 0.55
C GLU A 76 14.35 3.09 0.34
N ARG A 77 14.31 4.02 -0.62
CA ARG A 77 13.09 4.76 -0.99
C ARG A 77 11.98 3.84 -1.49
N ALA A 78 12.31 2.85 -2.32
CA ALA A 78 11.35 1.87 -2.82
C ALA A 78 10.77 1.00 -1.70
N ARG A 79 11.59 0.67 -0.68
CA ARG A 79 11.14 -0.06 0.51
C ARG A 79 10.17 0.77 1.33
N LEU A 80 10.49 2.04 1.59
CA LEU A 80 9.59 2.97 2.29
C LEU A 80 8.25 3.13 1.58
N LEU A 81 8.26 3.31 0.25
CA LEU A 81 7.04 3.35 -0.56
C LEU A 81 6.24 2.05 -0.50
N GLN A 82 6.91 0.90 -0.45
CA GLN A 82 6.25 -0.38 -0.31
C GLN A 82 5.58 -0.52 1.06
N ASP A 83 6.23 -0.04 2.13
CA ASP A 83 5.68 -0.05 3.48
C ASP A 83 4.47 0.89 3.59
N GLU A 84 4.53 2.07 2.99
CA GLU A 84 3.40 3.01 2.91
C GLU A 84 2.23 2.42 2.11
N LEU A 85 2.50 1.82 0.93
CA LEU A 85 1.47 1.15 0.14
C LEU A 85 0.81 0.01 0.91
N ASN A 86 1.59 -0.78 1.67
CA ASN A 86 1.03 -1.83 2.51
C ASN A 86 0.12 -1.24 3.61
N ALA A 87 0.53 -0.14 4.23
CA ALA A 87 -0.29 0.54 5.24
C ALA A 87 -1.63 1.02 4.64
N ILE A 88 -1.59 1.65 3.45
CA ILE A 88 -2.80 2.09 2.74
C ILE A 88 -3.71 0.90 2.39
N LEU A 89 -3.13 -0.20 1.89
CA LEU A 89 -3.91 -1.41 1.57
C LEU A 89 -4.52 -2.06 2.81
N SER A 90 -3.81 -2.05 3.93
CA SER A 90 -4.31 -2.53 5.21
C SER A 90 -5.48 -1.67 5.71
N LEU A 91 -5.38 -0.34 5.61
CA LEU A 91 -6.49 0.58 5.93
C LEU A 91 -7.70 0.30 5.04
N GLU A 92 -7.53 0.23 3.72
CA GLU A 92 -8.63 -0.03 2.79
C GLU A 92 -9.26 -1.43 3.01
N THR A 93 -8.47 -2.42 3.43
CA THR A 93 -8.98 -3.75 3.77
C THR A 93 -9.78 -3.71 5.06
N ASN A 94 -9.30 -3.01 6.07
CA ASN A 94 -10.01 -2.84 7.34
C ASN A 94 -11.34 -2.12 7.14
N ASP A 95 -11.39 -1.08 6.30
CA ASP A 95 -12.65 -0.38 5.99
C ASP A 95 -13.68 -1.30 5.32
N ARG A 96 -13.23 -2.15 4.39
CA ARG A 96 -14.11 -3.13 3.74
C ARG A 96 -14.59 -4.19 4.72
N LEU A 97 -13.69 -4.72 5.56
CA LEU A 97 -14.05 -5.68 6.60
C LEU A 97 -15.04 -5.05 7.59
N TYR A 98 -14.83 -3.80 7.98
CA TYR A 98 -15.72 -3.06 8.85
C TYR A 98 -17.14 -2.99 8.27
N ALA A 99 -17.29 -2.57 7.01
CA ALA A 99 -18.60 -2.51 6.35
C ALA A 99 -19.30 -3.88 6.30
N LEU A 100 -18.55 -4.95 6.03
CA LEU A 100 -19.07 -6.32 6.06
C LEU A 100 -19.50 -6.74 7.47
N THR A 101 -18.67 -6.51 8.49
CA THR A 101 -18.97 -6.84 9.89
C THR A 101 -20.22 -6.11 10.37
N VAL A 102 -20.36 -4.81 10.09
CA VAL A 102 -21.58 -4.04 10.44
C VAL A 102 -22.81 -4.65 9.78
N THR A 103 -22.71 -4.97 8.49
CA THR A 103 -23.83 -5.57 7.72
C THR A 103 -24.22 -6.93 8.29
N THR A 104 -23.25 -7.81 8.57
CA THR A 104 -23.50 -9.13 9.17
C THR A 104 -24.11 -8.99 10.57
N MET A 105 -23.63 -8.06 11.40
CA MET A 105 -24.16 -7.87 12.75
C MET A 105 -25.59 -7.33 12.77
N LEU A 106 -25.98 -6.56 11.74
CA LEU A 106 -27.36 -6.15 11.52
C LEU A 106 -28.27 -7.31 11.07
N LEU A 107 -27.74 -8.20 10.23
CA LEU A 107 -28.47 -9.33 9.66
C LEU A 107 -28.61 -10.50 10.64
N LEU A 108 -27.58 -10.80 11.42
CA LEU A 108 -27.49 -12.00 12.26
C LEU A 108 -28.67 -12.16 13.22
N PRO A 109 -29.12 -11.13 13.97
CA PRO A 109 -30.28 -11.26 14.85
C PRO A 109 -31.57 -11.52 14.07
N ALA A 110 -31.75 -10.88 12.90
CA ALA A 110 -32.90 -11.12 12.03
C ALA A 110 -32.89 -12.53 11.45
N THR A 111 -31.72 -13.03 11.02
CA THR A 111 -31.55 -14.40 10.53
C THR A 111 -31.78 -15.43 11.64
N PHE A 112 -31.34 -15.14 12.86
CA PHE A 112 -31.57 -16.02 14.01
C PHE A 112 -33.05 -16.10 14.38
N VAL A 113 -33.74 -14.97 14.46
CA VAL A 113 -35.18 -14.94 14.78
C VAL A 113 -35.99 -15.63 13.69
N THR A 114 -35.80 -15.26 12.43
CA THR A 114 -36.54 -15.90 11.31
C THR A 114 -36.20 -17.39 11.17
N GLY A 115 -34.96 -17.79 11.43
CA GLY A 115 -34.56 -19.19 11.48
C GLY A 115 -35.26 -19.96 12.60
N TYR A 116 -35.21 -19.43 13.84
CA TYR A 116 -35.82 -20.08 15.01
C TYR A 116 -37.34 -20.24 14.87
N PHE A 117 -38.05 -19.21 14.40
CA PHE A 117 -39.49 -19.27 14.17
C PHE A 117 -39.89 -20.02 12.88
N GLY A 118 -38.97 -20.13 11.92
CA GLY A 118 -39.17 -20.88 10.67
C GLY A 118 -38.90 -22.39 10.79
N MET A 119 -38.36 -22.85 11.92
CA MET A 119 -38.22 -24.28 12.19
C MET A 119 -39.60 -24.90 12.38
N ASN A 120 -39.85 -26.07 11.77
CA ASN A 120 -41.09 -26.83 11.89
C ASN A 120 -41.20 -27.53 13.27
N THR A 121 -41.10 -26.78 14.37
CA THR A 121 -41.15 -27.28 15.74
C THR A 121 -42.52 -27.03 16.36
N LYS A 122 -43.08 -28.05 17.03
CA LYS A 122 -44.33 -27.92 17.81
C LYS A 122 -44.03 -27.22 19.15
N ASN A 123 -44.91 -26.32 19.59
CA ASN A 123 -44.76 -25.40 20.74
C ASN A 123 -43.71 -24.28 20.55
N LEU A 124 -43.95 -23.36 19.61
CA LEU A 124 -43.18 -22.12 19.51
C LEU A 124 -43.50 -21.18 20.69
N LEU A 125 -42.47 -20.49 21.21
CA LEU A 125 -42.70 -19.37 22.13
C LEU A 125 -43.60 -18.34 21.42
N PHE A 126 -44.69 -17.93 22.06
CA PHE A 126 -45.74 -17.06 21.51
C PHE A 126 -46.67 -17.67 20.44
N ALA A 127 -46.72 -18.99 20.27
CA ALA A 127 -47.64 -19.63 19.30
C ALA A 127 -49.13 -19.56 19.67
N GLU A 128 -49.45 -19.42 20.97
CA GLU A 128 -50.81 -19.46 21.50
C GLU A 128 -51.43 -18.06 21.65
N ASP A 129 -50.66 -17.00 21.44
CA ASP A 129 -51.08 -15.61 21.63
C ASP A 129 -51.20 -14.90 20.27
N ASP A 130 -52.34 -14.24 19.99
CA ASP A 130 -52.65 -13.60 18.70
C ASP A 130 -51.61 -12.54 18.29
N ASN A 131 -50.85 -12.00 19.26
CA ASN A 131 -49.81 -10.99 19.06
C ASN A 131 -48.38 -11.55 19.05
N GLY A 132 -48.19 -12.88 18.99
CA GLY A 132 -46.87 -13.50 19.12
C GLY A 132 -45.84 -13.06 18.08
N THR A 133 -46.27 -12.79 16.86
CA THR A 133 -45.44 -12.23 15.79
C THR A 133 -44.97 -10.81 16.10
N LEU A 134 -45.80 -10.01 16.78
CA LEU A 134 -45.46 -8.66 17.20
C LEU A 134 -44.36 -8.69 18.28
N TYR A 135 -44.50 -9.57 19.28
CA TYR A 135 -43.48 -9.75 20.32
C TYR A 135 -42.16 -10.28 19.75
N ALA A 136 -42.20 -11.25 18.83
CA ALA A 136 -41.02 -11.77 18.14
C ALA A 136 -40.30 -10.66 17.34
N THR A 137 -41.05 -9.79 16.67
CA THR A 137 -40.51 -8.65 15.92
C THR A 137 -39.84 -7.64 16.85
N ILE A 138 -40.48 -7.29 17.97
CA ILE A 138 -39.91 -6.38 18.98
C ILE A 138 -38.61 -6.96 19.57
N LEU A 139 -38.61 -8.26 19.93
CA LEU A 139 -37.44 -8.96 20.43
C LEU A 139 -36.28 -8.92 19.42
N CYS A 140 -36.58 -9.13 18.14
CA CYS A 140 -35.59 -9.05 17.06
C CYS A 140 -34.97 -7.66 16.95
N VAL A 141 -35.80 -6.61 16.97
CA VAL A 141 -35.33 -5.21 16.89
C VAL A 141 -34.48 -4.86 18.12
N LEU A 142 -34.89 -5.28 19.32
CA LEU A 142 -34.13 -5.10 20.56
C LEU A 142 -32.78 -5.82 20.52
N ALA A 143 -32.74 -7.06 20.03
CA ALA A 143 -31.51 -7.83 19.89
C ALA A 143 -30.55 -7.15 18.89
N SER A 144 -31.03 -6.69 17.74
CA SER A 144 -30.23 -5.92 16.77
C SER A 144 -29.73 -4.59 17.35
N ALA A 145 -30.59 -3.85 18.05
CA ALA A 145 -30.21 -2.59 18.69
C ALA A 145 -29.15 -2.80 19.78
N THR A 146 -29.27 -3.88 20.57
CA THR A 146 -28.31 -4.25 21.60
C THR A 146 -26.97 -4.66 20.99
N ALA A 147 -26.97 -5.43 19.91
CA ALA A 147 -25.76 -5.80 19.17
C ALA A 147 -25.02 -4.56 18.65
N LEU A 148 -25.75 -3.62 18.04
CA LEU A 148 -25.18 -2.34 17.60
C LEU A 148 -24.64 -1.50 18.77
N PHE A 149 -25.36 -1.47 19.90
CA PHE A 149 -24.94 -0.75 21.08
C PHE A 149 -23.65 -1.32 21.66
N LEU A 150 -23.52 -2.66 21.77
CA LEU A 150 -22.29 -3.32 22.20
C LEU A 150 -21.12 -3.02 21.25
N MET A 151 -21.37 -3.03 19.93
CA MET A 151 -20.34 -2.73 18.93
C MET A 151 -19.82 -1.29 19.05
N ARG A 152 -20.73 -0.33 19.28
CA ARG A 152 -20.36 1.07 19.57
C ARG A 152 -19.62 1.20 20.91
N ARG A 153 -20.02 0.44 21.92
CA ARG A 153 -19.45 0.48 23.28
C ARG A 153 -18.04 -0.10 23.34
N TRP A 154 -17.77 -1.17 22.60
CA TRP A 154 -16.48 -1.88 22.64
C TRP A 154 -15.42 -1.31 21.70
N GLY A 155 -15.69 -0.19 21.04
CA GLY A 155 -14.68 0.51 20.24
C GLY A 155 -14.21 -0.25 19.00
N LEU A 156 -14.84 -1.39 18.65
CA LEU A 156 -14.66 -2.03 17.35
C LEU A 156 -15.17 -1.12 16.21
N ALA A 157 -16.06 -0.19 16.55
CA ALA A 157 -16.42 0.98 15.77
C ALA A 157 -15.40 2.12 15.98
N GLY A 158 -14.13 1.88 15.71
CA GLY A 158 -13.20 2.96 15.37
C GLY A 158 -13.61 3.47 14.01
N ALA A 159 -14.46 4.49 13.98
CA ALA A 159 -14.94 5.08 12.74
C ALA A 159 -13.72 5.52 11.90
N PRO A 160 -13.54 5.01 10.66
CA PRO A 160 -12.80 5.78 9.69
C PRO A 160 -13.69 6.99 9.43
N GLU A 161 -13.20 8.15 9.85
CA GLU A 161 -13.77 9.43 9.50
C GLU A 161 -14.04 9.39 7.99
N SER A 162 -15.31 9.38 7.60
CA SER A 162 -15.71 9.83 6.28
C SER A 162 -15.51 11.35 6.24
N GLU A 163 -14.26 11.79 6.38
CA GLU A 163 -13.86 13.13 6.03
C GLU A 163 -13.99 13.21 4.51
N ASP A 164 -14.96 14.01 4.11
CA ASP A 164 -15.13 14.59 2.79
C ASP A 164 -13.84 15.35 2.41
N HIS A 165 -12.78 14.62 2.05
CA HIS A 165 -11.55 15.19 1.50
C HIS A 165 -11.81 15.51 0.03
N ARG A 166 -12.62 16.55 -0.22
CA ARG A 166 -12.49 17.36 -1.43
C ARG A 166 -11.24 18.22 -1.25
N PRO A 167 -10.10 17.93 -1.90
CA PRO A 167 -9.06 18.94 -1.99
C PRO A 167 -9.66 20.11 -2.78
N ALA A 168 -9.78 21.27 -2.11
CA ALA A 168 -9.92 22.53 -2.80
C ALA A 168 -8.78 22.59 -3.82
N ALA A 169 -9.14 22.56 -5.11
CA ALA A 169 -8.19 22.63 -6.20
C ALA A 169 -7.27 23.85 -5.96
N PRO A 170 -5.94 23.71 -6.08
CA PRO A 170 -5.08 24.88 -6.01
C PRO A 170 -5.43 25.76 -7.21
N GLU A 171 -5.94 26.94 -6.89
CA GLU A 171 -6.17 28.04 -7.81
C GLU A 171 -4.90 28.23 -8.62
N ARG A 172 -4.94 27.87 -9.90
CA ARG A 172 -3.85 28.14 -10.84
C ARG A 172 -3.74 29.66 -10.95
N ARG A 173 -2.80 30.23 -10.19
CA ARG A 173 -2.36 31.60 -10.37
C ARG A 173 -1.72 31.69 -11.74
N ASP A 174 -2.45 32.34 -12.64
CA ASP A 174 -2.06 32.66 -14.01
C ASP A 174 -0.95 33.72 -13.95
N ASP A 175 0.29 33.30 -13.72
CA ASP A 175 1.46 34.18 -13.87
C ASP A 175 1.77 34.31 -15.36
N ARG A 176 0.98 35.15 -16.00
CA ARG A 176 1.19 35.68 -17.34
C ARG A 176 2.53 36.42 -17.36
N PRO A 177 3.51 36.07 -18.21
CA PRO A 177 4.73 36.85 -18.33
C PRO A 177 4.37 38.18 -18.98
N ALA A 178 4.29 39.24 -18.18
CA ALA A 178 4.36 40.59 -18.66
C ALA A 178 5.80 40.88 -19.09
N ASP A 179 5.88 41.52 -20.25
CA ASP A 179 6.98 42.34 -20.72
C ASP A 179 8.12 41.65 -21.49
N ARG A 180 7.93 41.65 -22.81
CA ARG A 180 9.02 41.85 -23.77
C ARG A 180 9.17 43.35 -23.97
N SER A 181 10.19 43.95 -23.38
CA SER A 181 10.78 45.17 -23.91
C SER A 181 12.23 45.32 -23.44
N PHE A 182 13.07 45.69 -24.42
CA PHE A 182 14.50 46.05 -24.38
C PHE A 182 15.52 44.91 -24.53
#